data_AF-A0A7K2NQI7-F1
#
_entry.id   AF-A0A7K2NQI7-F1
#
_cell.length_a   1.000
_cell.length_b   1.000
_cell.length_c   1.000
_cell.angle_alpha   90.00
_cell.angle_beta   90.00
_cell.angle_gamma   90.00
#
_symmetry.space_group_name_H-M   'P 1'
#
loop_
_entity.id
_entity.type
_entity.pdbx_description
1 polymer ?
#
loop_
_entity_poly.entity_id
_entity_poly.type
_entity_poly.pdbx_seq_one_letter_code
_entity_poly.pdbx_strand_id
1 'polypeptide(L)'
;MAEQMESRPRFPLLNPRDNGLQSTMVRHSTCQSPAECSWEEIFQHQDRLMRLVRRRLPSFQDAEDCVQETMARAAAHAALDRNRLGAFLTSVALRLCIDFYRDMERRSRLLQRAALAEPPGTTEEDVCDEDFGRWLLGQVQHLR
;
A
#
# COMPACT_ATOMS: atom_id res chain seq x y z
N MET A 1 -0.33 53.93 -65.87
CA MET A 1 -1.78 53.77 -66.09
C MET A 1 -2.23 52.68 -65.13
N ALA A 2 -2.81 53.03 -63.97
CA ALA A 2 -4.23 53.43 -63.77
C ALA A 2 -5.14 52.23 -64.12
N GLU A 3 -5.95 51.66 -63.24
CA GLU A 3 -7.00 52.21 -62.36
C GLU A 3 -7.02 51.44 -61.01
N GLN A 4 -7.09 52.06 -59.81
CA GLN A 4 -8.20 52.82 -59.19
C GLN A 4 -9.50 52.00 -59.05
N MET A 5 -9.83 51.65 -57.79
CA MET A 5 -10.91 52.24 -56.98
C MET A 5 -12.25 51.53 -57.20
N GLU A 6 -12.64 50.68 -56.26
CA GLU A 6 -13.52 51.05 -55.14
C GLU A 6 -14.99 50.84 -55.51
N SER A 7 -15.52 49.69 -55.10
CA SER A 7 -16.96 49.46 -55.06
C SER A 7 -17.33 48.93 -53.68
N ARG A 8 -17.63 49.86 -52.78
CA ARG A 8 -18.39 49.59 -51.55
C ARG A 8 -19.86 49.40 -51.94
N PRO A 9 -20.55 48.47 -51.27
CA PRO A 9 -21.80 48.85 -50.64
C PRO A 9 -21.79 48.43 -49.17
N ARG A 10 -21.93 49.40 -48.27
CA ARG A 10 -23.19 49.74 -47.58
C ARG A 10 -23.32 48.96 -46.28
N PHE A 11 -22.63 49.46 -45.25
CA PHE A 11 -22.87 49.09 -43.86
C PHE A 11 -24.29 49.51 -43.46
N PRO A 12 -25.16 48.61 -42.98
CA PRO A 12 -26.23 49.01 -42.08
C PRO A 12 -25.63 49.19 -40.69
N LEU A 13 -25.90 50.35 -40.10
CA LEU A 13 -25.60 50.68 -38.70
C LEU A 13 -26.26 49.64 -37.79
N LEU A 14 -25.45 48.87 -37.05
CA LEU A 14 -25.94 47.98 -36.00
C LEU A 14 -26.48 48.85 -34.86
N ASN A 15 -27.80 48.83 -34.67
CA ASN A 15 -28.46 49.42 -33.50
C ASN A 15 -27.96 48.72 -32.23
N PRO A 16 -27.57 49.46 -31.18
CA PRO A 16 -27.00 48.86 -29.98
C PRO A 16 -28.10 48.50 -28.98
N ARG A 17 -29.02 47.61 -29.34
CA ARG A 17 -29.96 46.97 -28.41
C ARG A 17 -30.40 45.63 -28.98
N ASP A 18 -29.73 44.56 -28.57
CA ASP A 18 -30.38 43.27 -28.32
C ASP A 18 -29.55 42.50 -27.30
N ASN A 19 -30.01 42.63 -26.06
CA ASN A 19 -29.54 41.94 -24.88
C ASN A 19 -30.44 40.71 -24.75
N GLY A 20 -29.96 39.51 -25.09
CA GLY A 20 -30.85 38.35 -25.05
C GLY A 20 -30.36 37.06 -25.69
N LEU A 21 -29.11 36.65 -25.46
CA LEU A 21 -28.75 35.24 -25.60
C LEU A 21 -28.05 34.81 -24.32
N GLN A 22 -28.86 34.30 -23.39
CA GLN A 22 -28.39 33.43 -22.32
C GLN A 22 -27.70 32.25 -23.00
N SER A 23 -26.38 32.34 -23.10
CA SER A 23 -25.52 31.20 -23.37
C SER A 23 -25.67 30.28 -22.16
N THR A 24 -26.62 29.36 -22.23
CA THR A 24 -26.72 28.19 -21.37
C THR A 24 -25.49 27.33 -21.65
N MET A 25 -24.36 27.73 -21.07
CA MET A 25 -23.29 26.81 -20.75
C MET A 25 -23.91 25.79 -19.81
N VAL A 26 -24.33 24.66 -20.39
CA VAL A 26 -24.43 23.40 -19.68
C VAL A 26 -23.10 23.26 -18.97
N ARG A 27 -23.10 23.47 -17.65
CA ARG A 27 -21.96 23.20 -16.81
C ARG A 27 -21.68 21.72 -17.00
N HIS A 28 -20.67 21.41 -17.80
CA HIS A 28 -20.17 20.06 -17.91
C HIS A 28 -19.89 19.65 -16.47
N SER A 29 -20.64 18.65 -16.00
CA SER A 29 -20.50 18.06 -14.68
C SER A 29 -19.01 17.98 -14.39
N THR A 30 -18.58 18.64 -13.32
CA THR A 30 -17.22 18.52 -12.80
C THR A 30 -16.88 17.04 -12.85
N CYS A 31 -15.91 16.68 -13.69
CA CYS A 31 -15.26 15.39 -13.62
C CYS A 31 -14.74 15.29 -12.20
N GLN A 32 -15.52 14.64 -11.34
CA GLN A 32 -15.19 14.48 -9.95
C GLN A 32 -14.04 13.50 -9.97
N SER A 33 -12.81 14.03 -9.90
CA SER A 33 -11.62 13.23 -9.69
C SER A 33 -11.94 12.24 -8.57
N PRO A 34 -11.64 10.94 -8.70
CA PRO A 34 -11.91 9.98 -7.64
C PRO A 34 -11.32 10.56 -6.36
N ALA A 35 -12.20 10.91 -5.42
CA ALA A 35 -11.78 11.54 -4.19
C ALA A 35 -10.90 10.53 -3.47
N GLU A 36 -9.63 10.88 -3.29
CA GLU A 36 -8.66 10.09 -2.53
C GLU A 36 -9.31 9.74 -1.18
N CYS A 37 -9.24 8.48 -0.77
CA CYS A 37 -9.79 8.07 0.52
C CYS A 37 -8.99 8.70 1.66
N SER A 38 -9.66 9.38 2.58
CA SER A 38 -8.99 9.94 3.77
C SER A 38 -8.70 8.84 4.79
N TRP A 39 -7.74 9.10 5.69
CA TRP A 39 -7.41 8.17 6.77
C TRP A 39 -8.61 7.88 7.67
N GLU A 40 -9.46 8.87 7.96
CA GLU A 40 -10.65 8.65 8.79
C GLU A 40 -11.60 7.62 8.17
N GLU A 41 -11.73 7.59 6.84
CA GLU A 41 -12.59 6.61 6.15
C GLU A 41 -12.05 5.20 6.24
N ILE A 42 -10.73 5.06 6.08
CA ILE A 42 -10.05 3.78 6.23
C ILE A 42 -10.20 3.30 7.68
N PHE A 43 -10.02 4.20 8.65
CA PHE A 43 -10.10 3.90 10.08
C PHE A 43 -11.50 3.42 10.50
N GLN A 44 -12.57 3.94 9.91
CA GLN A 44 -13.94 3.46 10.15
C GLN A 44 -14.15 1.97 9.84
N HIS A 45 -13.27 1.36 9.04
CA HIS A 45 -13.32 -0.07 8.72
C HIS A 45 -12.53 -0.96 9.68
N GLN A 46 -11.74 -0.41 10.62
CA GLN A 46 -10.83 -1.16 11.49
C GLN A 46 -11.56 -2.30 12.24
N ASP A 47 -12.66 -2.00 12.92
CA ASP A 47 -13.42 -2.99 13.70
C ASP A 47 -13.97 -4.14 12.84
N ARG A 48 -14.43 -3.81 11.62
CA ARG A 48 -14.92 -4.81 10.66
C ARG A 48 -13.78 -5.69 10.18
N LEU A 49 -12.61 -5.11 9.90
CA LEU A 49 -11.43 -5.86 9.50
C LEU A 49 -10.93 -6.75 10.63
N MET A 50 -10.88 -6.24 11.86
CA MET A 50 -10.51 -7.02 13.04
C MET A 50 -11.41 -8.24 13.20
N ARG A 51 -12.74 -8.08 13.13
CA ARG A 51 -13.68 -9.22 13.17
C ARG A 51 -13.46 -10.24 12.04
N LEU A 52 -13.13 -9.77 10.84
CA LEU A 52 -12.87 -10.63 9.68
C LEU A 52 -11.58 -11.44 9.86
N VAL A 53 -10.49 -10.77 10.22
CA VAL A 53 -9.15 -11.35 10.31
C VAL A 53 -9.01 -12.25 11.54
N ARG A 54 -9.66 -11.90 12.65
CA ARG A 54 -9.64 -12.71 13.88
C ARG A 54 -10.17 -14.14 13.73
N ARG A 55 -11.04 -14.37 12.76
CA ARG A 55 -11.57 -15.71 12.46
C ARG A 55 -10.62 -16.53 11.58
N ARG A 56 -9.52 -15.93 11.13
CA ARG A 56 -8.63 -16.49 10.12
C ARG A 56 -7.20 -16.63 10.59
N LEU A 57 -6.72 -15.77 11.48
CA LEU A 57 -5.35 -15.81 11.99
C LEU A 57 -5.29 -16.41 13.40
N PRO A 58 -4.18 -17.07 13.75
CA PRO A 58 -4.09 -17.87 14.97
C PRO A 58 -3.97 -17.04 16.25
N SER A 59 -3.37 -15.84 16.18
CA SER A 59 -3.19 -14.97 17.35
C SER A 59 -3.89 -13.62 17.19
N PHE A 60 -4.02 -12.89 18.31
CA PHE A 60 -4.54 -11.52 18.26
C PHE A 60 -3.56 -10.58 17.56
N GLN A 61 -2.28 -10.68 17.91
CA GLN A 61 -1.22 -9.84 17.37
C GLN A 61 -1.12 -9.99 15.86
N ASP A 62 -1.12 -11.22 15.34
CA ASP A 62 -1.11 -11.45 13.89
C ASP A 62 -2.32 -10.81 13.19
N ALA A 63 -3.48 -10.83 13.86
CA ALA A 63 -4.69 -10.20 13.34
C ALA A 63 -4.61 -8.68 13.36
N GLU A 64 -4.08 -8.09 14.43
CA GLU A 64 -3.84 -6.66 14.53
C GLU A 64 -2.86 -6.18 13.45
N ASP A 65 -1.72 -6.85 13.32
CA ASP A 65 -0.70 -6.55 12.31
C ASP A 65 -1.28 -6.63 10.90
N CYS A 66 -2.06 -7.67 10.61
CA CYS A 66 -2.74 -7.81 9.32
C CYS A 66 -3.75 -6.68 9.04
N VAL A 67 -4.48 -6.20 10.05
CA VAL A 67 -5.41 -5.07 9.92
C VAL A 67 -4.63 -3.78 9.67
N GLN A 68 -3.59 -3.52 10.44
CA GLN A 68 -2.75 -2.33 10.30
C GLN A 68 -2.09 -2.28 8.92
N GLU A 69 -1.51 -3.39 8.47
CA GLU A 69 -0.93 -3.51 7.12
C GLU A 69 -1.98 -3.30 6.02
N THR A 70 -3.20 -3.83 6.19
CA THR A 70 -4.30 -3.60 5.24
C THR A 70 -4.64 -2.11 5.12
N MET A 71 -4.73 -1.41 6.25
CA MET A 71 -5.04 0.02 6.30
C MET A 71 -3.90 0.86 5.73
N ALA A 72 -2.64 0.51 6.03
CA ALA A 72 -1.46 1.16 5.48
C ALA A 72 -1.41 1.03 3.94
N ARG A 73 -1.71 -0.16 3.40
CA ARG A 73 -1.80 -0.38 1.94
C ARG A 73 -2.92 0.42 1.29
N ALA A 74 -4.05 0.60 1.97
CA ALA A 74 -5.13 1.44 1.47
C ALA A 74 -4.72 2.91 1.44
N ALA A 75 -4.09 3.40 2.51
CA ALA A 75 -3.61 4.78 2.61
C ALA A 75 -2.52 5.09 1.56
N ALA A 76 -1.68 4.11 1.21
CA ALA A 76 -0.68 4.23 0.17
C ALA A 76 -1.25 4.19 -1.27
N HIS A 77 -2.53 3.82 -1.44
CA HIS A 77 -3.15 3.67 -2.75
C HIS A 77 -3.84 4.97 -3.21
N ALA A 78 -3.08 5.89 -3.81
CA ALA A 78 -3.52 7.25 -4.15
C ALA A 78 -4.84 7.35 -4.94
N ALA A 79 -5.15 6.42 -5.86
CA ALA A 79 -6.33 6.49 -6.72
C ALA A 79 -7.50 5.58 -6.27
N LEU A 80 -7.63 5.30 -4.97
CA LEU A 80 -8.67 4.40 -4.47
C LEU A 80 -10.04 5.11 -4.43
N ASP A 81 -11.00 4.59 -5.19
CA ASP A 81 -12.39 5.04 -5.15
C ASP A 81 -13.06 4.66 -3.81
N ARG A 82 -13.60 5.66 -3.11
CA ARG A 82 -14.35 5.54 -1.86
C ARG A 82 -15.45 4.48 -1.92
N ASN A 83 -16.18 4.37 -3.04
CA ASN A 83 -17.24 3.36 -3.18
C ASN A 83 -16.71 1.92 -3.20
N ARG A 84 -15.43 1.75 -3.54
CA ARG A 84 -14.75 0.46 -3.64
C ARG A 84 -13.85 0.16 -2.45
N LEU A 85 -13.65 1.12 -1.53
CA LEU A 85 -12.77 1.00 -0.36
C LEU A 85 -13.06 -0.27 0.45
N GLY A 86 -14.33 -0.51 0.82
CA GLY A 86 -14.68 -1.69 1.62
C GLY A 86 -14.37 -3.04 0.93
N ALA A 87 -14.57 -3.12 -0.38
CA ALA A 87 -14.25 -4.33 -1.16
C ALA A 87 -12.73 -4.49 -1.33
N PHE A 88 -12.01 -3.39 -1.55
CA PHE A 88 -10.56 -3.35 -1.60
C PHE A 88 -9.95 -3.85 -0.29
N LEU A 89 -10.34 -3.28 0.85
CA LEU A 89 -9.84 -3.65 2.18
C LEU A 89 -10.10 -5.13 2.48
N THR A 90 -11.31 -5.62 2.19
CA THR A 90 -11.63 -7.04 2.36
C THR A 90 -10.72 -7.92 1.51
N SER A 91 -10.50 -7.55 0.25
CA SER A 91 -9.66 -8.33 -0.67
C SER A 91 -8.19 -8.34 -0.24
N VAL A 92 -7.66 -7.21 0.22
CA VAL A 92 -6.29 -7.10 0.74
C VAL A 92 -6.13 -7.93 2.01
N ALA A 93 -7.02 -7.77 3.00
CA ALA A 93 -6.96 -8.53 4.25
C ALA A 93 -7.04 -10.04 4.02
N LEU A 94 -7.91 -10.51 3.13
CA LEU A 94 -8.02 -11.93 2.80
C LEU A 94 -6.75 -12.47 2.14
N ARG A 95 -6.11 -11.71 1.25
CA ARG A 95 -4.82 -12.10 0.65
C ARG A 95 -3.72 -12.16 1.69
N LEU A 96 -3.62 -11.16 2.57
CA LEU A 96 -2.66 -11.17 3.67
C LEU A 96 -2.85 -12.36 4.61
N CYS A 97 -4.09 -12.75 4.91
CA CYS A 97 -4.36 -13.97 5.69
C CYS A 97 -3.82 -15.23 4.99
N ILE A 98 -3.99 -15.34 3.67
CA ILE A 98 -3.48 -16.48 2.89
C ILE A 98 -1.95 -16.46 2.85
N ASP A 99 -1.36 -15.28 2.63
CA ASP A 99 0.09 -15.11 2.56
C ASP A 99 0.75 -15.41 3.91
N PHE A 100 0.11 -15.06 5.03
CA PHE A 100 0.54 -15.47 6.36
C PHE A 100 0.72 -16.99 6.47
N TYR A 101 -0.27 -17.77 6.05
CA TYR A 101 -0.17 -19.23 6.11
C TYR A 101 0.85 -19.79 5.13
N ARG A 102 0.98 -19.19 3.94
CA ARG A 102 2.03 -19.55 2.97
C ARG A 102 3.42 -19.33 3.56
N ASP A 103 3.62 -18.23 4.27
CA ASP A 103 4.89 -17.90 4.91
C ASP A 103 5.14 -18.76 6.15
N MET A 104 4.11 -19.05 6.95
CA MET A 104 4.21 -19.99 8.06
C MET A 104 4.64 -21.37 7.58
N GLU A 105 4.00 -21.88 6.52
CA GLU A 105 4.35 -23.18 5.94
C GLU A 105 5.75 -23.16 5.31
N ARG A 106 6.12 -22.06 4.62
CA ARG A 106 7.47 -21.86 4.11
C ARG A 106 8.51 -21.90 5.23
N ARG A 107 8.29 -21.16 6.33
CA ARG A 107 9.18 -21.14 7.50
C ARG A 107 9.28 -22.52 8.14
N SER A 108 8.16 -23.23 8.29
CA SER A 108 8.15 -24.59 8.82
C SER A 108 9.00 -25.54 7.97
N ARG A 109 8.86 -25.51 6.64
CA ARG A 109 9.69 -26.31 5.72
C ARG A 109 11.17 -25.94 5.79
N LEU A 110 11.50 -24.65 5.95
CA LEU A 110 12.89 -24.21 6.09
C LEU A 110 13.50 -24.70 7.39
N LEU A 111 12.77 -24.63 8.51
CA LEU A 111 13.21 -25.15 9.80
C LEU A 111 13.42 -26.68 9.76
N GLN A 112 12.52 -27.42 9.10
CA GLN A 112 12.70 -28.86 8.90
C GLN A 112 13.97 -29.18 8.11
N ARG A 113 14.24 -28.43 7.03
CA ARG A 113 15.47 -28.60 6.24
C ARG A 113 16.72 -28.25 7.04
N ALA A 114 16.68 -27.17 7.82
CA ALA A 114 17.78 -26.78 8.68
C ALA A 114 18.06 -27.82 9.76
N ALA A 115 17.02 -28.44 10.33
CA ALA A 115 17.17 -29.51 11.32
C ALA A 115 17.75 -30.81 10.73
N LEU A 116 17.58 -31.04 9.43
CA LEU A 116 18.16 -32.18 8.70
C LEU A 116 19.52 -31.87 8.08
N ALA A 117 19.94 -30.60 8.06
CA ALA A 117 21.27 -30.26 7.61
C ALA A 117 22.26 -30.85 8.62
N GLU A 118 23.23 -31.63 8.12
CA GLU A 118 24.40 -31.97 8.90
C GLU A 118 24.97 -30.64 9.45
N PRO A 119 25.25 -30.55 10.76
CA PRO A 119 25.96 -29.40 11.27
C PRO A 119 27.26 -29.28 10.45
N PRO A 120 27.72 -28.05 10.14
CA PRO A 120 29.01 -27.91 9.51
C PRO A 120 30.01 -28.75 10.31
N GLY A 121 30.77 -29.61 9.62
CA GLY A 121 31.82 -30.38 10.27
C GLY A 121 32.73 -29.41 11.04
N THR A 122 33.31 -29.87 12.14
CA THR A 122 34.15 -29.03 13.01
C THR A 122 35.20 -28.32 12.17
N THR A 123 35.11 -27.01 12.09
CA THR A 123 36.09 -26.19 11.38
C THR A 123 37.32 -25.99 12.24
N GLU A 124 38.44 -25.60 11.64
CA GLU A 124 39.64 -25.22 12.40
C GLU A 124 39.35 -24.07 13.38
N GLU A 125 38.39 -23.20 13.06
CA GLU A 125 37.92 -22.11 13.91
C GLU A 125 37.16 -22.64 15.15
N ASP A 126 36.27 -23.64 14.97
CA ASP A 126 35.55 -24.26 16.08
C ASP A 126 36.49 -24.97 17.08
N VAL A 127 37.54 -25.62 16.57
CA VAL A 127 38.57 -26.26 17.42
C VAL A 127 39.35 -25.21 18.19
N CYS A 128 39.75 -24.11 17.52
CA CYS A 128 40.44 -23.00 18.17
C CYS A 128 39.59 -22.36 19.27
N ASP A 129 38.29 -22.16 19.03
CA ASP A 129 37.37 -21.57 20.01
C ASP A 129 37.20 -22.47 21.24
N GLU A 130 37.09 -23.79 21.05
CA GLU A 130 37.00 -24.73 22.16
C GLU A 130 38.28 -24.74 23.00
N ASP A 131 39.45 -24.81 22.34
CA ASP A 131 40.74 -24.79 23.02
C ASP A 131 40.98 -23.46 23.74
N PHE A 132 40.61 -22.34 23.13
CA PHE A 132 40.68 -21.02 23.74
C PHE A 132 39.76 -20.91 24.96
N GLY A 133 38.54 -21.42 24.86
CA GLY A 133 37.59 -21.49 25.97
C GLY A 133 38.11 -22.32 27.14
N ARG A 134 38.68 -23.50 26.86
CA ARG A 134 39.32 -24.36 27.88
C ARG A 134 40.48 -23.65 28.55
N TRP A 135 41.33 -22.98 27.77
CA TRP A 135 42.45 -22.20 28.29
C TRP A 135 41.97 -21.05 29.20
N LEU A 136 40.96 -20.28 28.78
CA LEU A 136 40.36 -19.19 29.56
C LEU A 136 39.81 -19.65 30.90
N LEU A 137 39.09 -20.78 30.93
CA LEU A 137 38.56 -21.36 32.16
C LEU A 137 39.68 -21.78 33.12
N GLY A 138 40.79 -22.29 32.59
CA GLY A 138 42.00 -22.54 33.37
C GLY A 138 42.57 -21.27 34.00
N GLN A 139 42.63 -20.17 33.25
CA GLN A 139 43.13 -18.88 33.77
C GLN A 139 42.24 -18.29 34.86
N VAL A 140 40.91 -18.38 34.73
CA VAL A 140 39.97 -17.88 35.76
C VAL A 140 40.18 -18.59 37.10
N GLN A 141 40.56 -19.87 37.09
CA GLN A 141 40.85 -20.62 38.32
C GLN A 141 42.15 -20.18 39.02
N HIS A 142 43.09 -19.58 38.30
CA HIS A 142 44.34 -19.05 38.86
C HIS A 142 44.19 -17.63 39.41
N LEU A 143 43.08 -16.96 39.13
CA LEU A 143 42.77 -15.59 39.58
C LEU A 143 41.84 -15.56 40.82
N ARG A 144 41.54 -16.71 41.43
CA ARG A 144 40.87 -16.85 42.72
C ARG A 144 41.87 -17.21 43.81
#